data_AF-A0A4W5LKC6-F1
#
_entry.id   AF-A0A4W5LKC6-F1
#
_cell.length_a   1.000
_cell.length_b   1.000
_cell.length_c   1.000
_cell.angle_alpha   90.00
_cell.angle_beta   90.00
_cell.angle_gamma   90.00
#
_symmetry.space_group_name_H-M   'P 1'
#
loop_
_entity.id
_entity.type
_entity.pdbx_description
1 polymer ?
#
loop_
_entity_poly.entity_id
_entity_poly.type
_entity_poly.pdbx_seq_one_letter_code
_entity_poly.pdbx_strand_id
1 'polypeptide(L)' 'PHHREKNGLSFLETSALDSTNVETSFQTILTEIYRIVSQKQMSDRRDNDMSPSNNVVNIQVQPTENKPKMQCCQSI' A
#
# COMPACT_ATOMS: atom_id res chain seq x y z
N PRO A 1 -8.91 -26.27 -18.76
CA PRO A 1 -9.30 -25.51 -17.55
C PRO A 1 -8.67 -26.06 -16.25
N HIS A 2 -8.94 -27.31 -15.88
CA HIS A 2 -8.63 -27.84 -14.55
C HIS A 2 -7.15 -27.94 -14.16
N HIS A 3 -6.24 -28.28 -15.08
CA HIS A 3 -4.81 -28.35 -14.75
C HIS A 3 -4.26 -26.99 -14.30
N ARG A 4 -4.77 -25.92 -14.90
CA ARG A 4 -4.24 -24.57 -14.77
C ARG A 4 -4.78 -23.86 -13.52
N GLU A 5 -6.05 -24.09 -13.18
CA GLU A 5 -6.67 -23.66 -11.91
C GLU A 5 -5.94 -24.27 -10.71
N LYS A 6 -5.61 -25.56 -10.77
CA LYS A 6 -4.83 -26.25 -9.72
C LYS A 6 -3.45 -25.63 -9.49
N ASN A 7 -2.86 -25.06 -10.54
CA ASN A 7 -1.54 -24.45 -10.51
C ASN A 7 -1.58 -22.93 -10.26
N GLY A 8 -2.75 -22.35 -9.97
CA GLY A 8 -2.90 -20.91 -9.73
C GLY A 8 -2.65 -20.03 -10.96
N LEU A 9 -2.83 -20.59 -12.17
CA LEU A 9 -2.52 -19.93 -13.43
C LEU A 9 -3.79 -19.39 -14.12
N SER A 10 -3.77 -18.12 -14.53
CA SER A 10 -4.85 -17.46 -15.28
C SER A 10 -5.02 -18.05 -16.69
N PHE A 11 -6.26 -18.08 -17.22
CA PHE A 11 -6.52 -18.45 -18.62
C PHE A 11 -6.84 -17.22 -19.45
N LEU A 12 -6.40 -17.25 -20.70
CA LEU A 12 -7.06 -16.49 -21.75
C LEU A 12 -6.90 -17.25 -23.06
N GLU A 13 -8.02 -17.54 -23.72
CA GLU A 13 -7.99 -18.10 -25.07
C GLU A 13 -7.73 -16.97 -26.06
N THR A 14 -6.76 -17.18 -26.94
CA THR A 14 -6.32 -16.18 -27.92
C THR A 14 -6.27 -16.80 -29.30
N SER A 15 -6.55 -16.01 -30.32
CA SER A 15 -6.32 -16.40 -31.70
C SER A 15 -5.48 -15.32 -32.38
N ALA A 16 -4.26 -15.72 -32.77
CA ALA A 16 -3.37 -14.84 -33.51
C ALA A 16 -3.88 -14.58 -34.94
N LEU A 17 -4.70 -15.49 -35.48
CA LEU A 17 -5.23 -15.40 -36.85
C LEU A 17 -6.19 -14.21 -37.02
N ASP A 18 -7.09 -14.03 -36.06
CA ASP A 18 -8.12 -12.98 -36.07
C ASP A 18 -7.88 -11.90 -35.00
N SER A 19 -6.71 -11.92 -34.35
CA SER A 19 -6.32 -11.02 -33.26
C SER A 19 -7.20 -11.08 -32.01
N THR A 20 -8.04 -12.11 -31.87
CA THR A 20 -8.91 -12.27 -30.70
C THR A 20 -8.07 -12.39 -29.42
N ASN A 21 -8.33 -11.50 -28.47
CA ASN A 21 -7.72 -11.44 -27.14
C ASN A 21 -6.18 -11.31 -27.10
N VAL A 22 -5.52 -11.04 -28.23
CA VAL A 22 -4.05 -10.93 -28.29
C VAL A 22 -3.59 -9.75 -27.42
N GLU A 23 -4.07 -8.54 -27.69
CA GLU A 23 -3.72 -7.34 -26.92
C GLU A 23 -4.11 -7.49 -25.43
N THR A 24 -5.33 -7.96 -25.17
CA THR A 24 -5.84 -8.22 -23.82
C THR A 24 -4.93 -9.20 -23.06
N SER A 25 -4.36 -10.20 -23.72
CA SER A 25 -3.45 -11.16 -23.09
C SER A 25 -2.17 -10.50 -22.57
N PHE A 26 -1.58 -9.60 -23.36
CA PHE A 26 -0.39 -8.85 -22.96
C PHE A 26 -0.69 -7.86 -21.84
N GLN A 27 -1.79 -7.10 -21.94
CA GLN A 27 -2.19 -6.17 -20.89
C GLN A 27 -2.47 -6.89 -19.57
N THR A 28 -3.14 -8.05 -19.63
CA THR A 28 -3.48 -8.85 -18.43
C THR A 28 -2.21 -9.33 -17.73
N ILE A 29 -1.26 -9.94 -18.46
CA ILE A 29 -0.05 -10.48 -17.83
C ILE A 29 0.86 -9.38 -17.29
N LEU A 30 1.03 -8.26 -18.01
CA LEU A 30 1.84 -7.13 -17.56
C LEU A 30 1.24 -6.44 -16.33
N THR A 31 -0.09 -6.28 -16.31
CA THR A 31 -0.80 -5.69 -15.16
C THR A 31 -0.64 -6.56 -13.92
N GLU A 32 -0.77 -7.88 -14.05
CA GLU A 32 -0.65 -8.80 -12.92
C GLU A 32 0.79 -8.84 -12.37
N ILE A 33 1.80 -8.84 -13.25
CA ILE A 33 3.21 -8.71 -12.84
C ILE A 33 3.41 -7.42 -12.04
N TYR A 34 2.92 -6.29 -12.56
CA TYR A 34 3.02 -5.01 -11.86
C TYR A 34 2.34 -5.03 -10.49
N ARG A 35 1.13 -5.61 -10.40
CA ARG A 35 0.38 -5.74 -9.15
C ARG A 35 1.16 -6.54 -8.11
N ILE A 36 1.69 -7.71 -8.49
CA ILE A 36 2.46 -8.59 -7.61
C ILE A 36 3.74 -7.89 -7.12
N VAL A 37 4.51 -7.30 -8.03
CA VAL A 37 5.76 -6.61 -7.69
C VAL A 37 5.51 -5.41 -6.78
N SER A 38 4.48 -4.61 -7.09
CA SER A 38 4.13 -3.42 -6.29
C SER A 38 3.69 -3.80 -4.88
N GLN A 39 2.89 -4.86 -4.72
CA GLN A 39 2.49 -5.36 -3.41
C GLN A 39 3.68 -5.87 -2.60
N LYS A 40 4.61 -6.61 -3.23
CA LYS A 40 5.81 -7.10 -2.55
C LYS A 40 6.69 -5.96 -2.03
N GLN A 41 6.89 -4.91 -2.82
CA GLN A 41 7.66 -3.73 -2.37
C GLN A 41 7.04 -3.05 -1.14
N MET A 42 5.71 -3.03 -1.04
CA MET A 42 5.02 -2.47 0.13
C MET A 42 5.18 -3.38 1.36
N SER A 43 5.13 -4.69 1.18
CA SER A 43 5.35 -5.67 2.26
C SER A 43 6.79 -5.61 2.79
N ASP A 44 7.79 -5.59 1.89
CA ASP A 44 9.21 -5.53 2.27
C ASP A 44 9.56 -4.23 3.03
N ARG A 45 8.86 -3.12 2.74
CA ARG A 45 8.96 -1.86 3.49
C ARG A 45 8.36 -1.95 4.89
N ARG A 46 7.29 -2.73 5.09
CA ARG A 46 6.65 -2.92 6.39
C ARG A 46 7.49 -3.80 7.33
N ASP A 47 8.17 -4.81 6.80
CA ASP A 47 9.09 -5.65 7.60
C ASP A 47 10.40 -4.93 7.98
N ASN A 48 10.78 -3.89 7.22
CA ASN A 48 11.91 -3.02 7.57
C ASN A 48 11.52 -1.82 8.44
N ASP A 49 10.23 -1.59 8.71
CA ASP A 49 9.77 -0.53 9.61
C ASP A 49 9.77 -1.04 11.05
N MET A 50 10.98 -1.20 11.62
CA MET A 50 11.19 -1.06 13.06
C MET A 50 10.94 0.42 13.44
N SER A 51 9.68 0.84 13.37
CA SER A 51 9.25 2.14 13.85
C SER A 51 9.21 2.11 15.39
N PRO A 52 9.89 3.03 16.09
CA PRO A 52 9.83 3.12 17.55
C PRO A 52 8.51 3.79 17.98
N SER A 53 7.36 3.21 17.62
CA SER A 53 6.05 3.84 17.84
C SER A 53 5.22 3.23 18.98
N ASN A 54 5.81 2.39 19.82
CA ASN A 54 5.10 1.77 20.96
C ASN A 54 5.11 2.59 22.26
N ASN A 55 5.63 3.82 22.26
CA ASN A 55 5.61 4.72 23.43
C ASN A 55 4.69 5.93 23.23
N VAL A 56 3.50 5.73 22.65
CA VAL A 56 2.45 6.77 22.66
C VAL A 56 1.86 6.84 24.07
N VAL A 57 2.45 7.67 24.93
CA VAL A 57 1.87 8.03 26.21
C VAL A 57 0.79 9.08 25.95
N ASN A 58 -0.47 8.75 26.25
CA ASN A 58 -1.56 9.72 26.21
C ASN A 58 -1.26 10.88 27.19
N ILE A 59 -1.00 12.07 26.66
CA ILE A 59 -0.88 13.28 27.47
C ILE A 59 -2.28 13.70 27.91
N GLN A 60 -2.65 13.34 29.15
CA GLN A 60 -3.83 13.90 29.80
C GLN A 60 -3.48 15.30 30.31
N VAL A 61 -3.99 16.32 29.62
CA VAL A 61 -3.89 17.71 30.07
C VAL A 61 -4.86 17.91 31.23
N GLN A 62 -4.36 17.99 32.46
CA GLN A 62 -5.17 18.39 33.61
C GLN A 62 -5.54 19.89 33.48
N PRO A 63 -6.75 20.31 33.88
CA PRO A 63 -7.15 21.71 33.82
C PRO A 63 -6.19 22.58 34.64
N THR A 64 -5.54 23.55 34.01
CA THR A 64 -4.68 24.52 34.68
C THR A 64 -5.53 25.51 35.46
N GLU A 65 -5.37 25.52 36.78
CA GLU A 65 -5.90 26.55 37.65
C GLU A 65 -5.32 27.93 37.26
N ASN A 66 -6.19 28.94 37.18
CA ASN A 66 -5.89 30.28 36.67
C ASN A 66 -4.63 30.90 37.30
N LYS A 67 -3.50 30.85 36.60
CA LYS A 67 -2.34 31.71 36.85
C LYS A 67 -2.29 32.85 35.82
N PRO A 68 -1.89 34.07 36.23
CA PRO A 68 -2.01 35.27 35.42
C PRO A 68 -1.19 35.16 34.13
N LYS A 69 -1.83 35.52 33.01
CA LYS A 69 -1.29 35.45 31.65
C LYS A 69 -0.05 36.35 31.53
N MET A 70 1.13 35.75 31.45
CA MET A 70 2.31 36.44 30.94
C MET A 70 2.28 36.43 29.41
N GLN A 71 2.32 37.62 28.84
CA GLN A 71 2.24 37.92 27.42
C GLN A 71 3.57 37.53 26.74
N CYS A 72 3.54 36.51 25.88
CA CYS A 72 4.69 36.08 25.09
C CYS A 72 4.39 36.29 23.60
N CYS A 73 5.41 36.75 22.87
CA CYS A 73 5.47 37.18 21.46
C CYS A 73 5.24 38.69 21.24
N GLN A 74 6.32 39.48 21.36
CA GLN A 74 6.50 40.68 20.52
C GLN A 74 7.32 40.27 19.30
N SER A 75 6.75 40.52 18.13
CA SER A 75 7.38 40.37 16.82
C SER A 75 8.60 41.29 16.69
N ILE A 76 9.69 40.75 16.15
CA ILE A 76 10.69 41.52 15.40
C ILE A 76 10.65 41.01 13.97
#